data_AF-A0A099ZHA3-F1
#
_entry.id   AF-A0A099ZHA3-F1
#
_cell.length_a   1.000
_cell.length_b   1.000
_cell.length_c   1.000
_cell.angle_alpha   90.00
_cell.angle_beta   90.00
_cell.angle_gamma   90.00
#
_symmetry.space_group_name_H-M   'P 1'
#
loop_
_entity.id
_entity.type
_entity.pdbx_description
1 polymer ?
#
loop_
_entity_poly.entity_id
_entity_poly.type
_entity_poly.pdbx_seq_one_letter_code
_entity_poly.pdbx_strand_id
1 'polypeptide(L)'
;AGTPRSSLPLAHIIDQTCQEAETYRDAGLDGLIIENMHDLPYTVCPGPEITAAMTAVSAAVRRTCPRLPLGVQVLCAANQQAAAVALAAG
;
A
#
# COMPACT_ATOMS: atom_id res chain seq x y z
N ALA A 1 3.23 -15.00 11.54
CA ALA A 1 2.54 -14.51 10.33
C ALA A 1 2.37 -13.01 10.47
N GLY A 2 2.55 -12.25 9.40
CA GLY A 2 2.52 -10.78 9.40
C GLY A 2 3.90 -10.11 9.46
N THR A 3 3.91 -8.83 9.84
CA THR A 3 5.09 -7.96 9.97
C THR A 3 5.45 -7.73 11.45
N PRO A 4 6.09 -8.69 12.14
CA PRO A 4 6.44 -8.59 13.57
C PRO A 4 7.32 -7.39 13.94
N ARG A 5 7.98 -6.75 12.97
CA ARG A 5 8.78 -5.54 13.18
C ARG A 5 8.01 -4.25 12.97
N SER A 6 6.77 -4.31 12.50
CA SER A 6 5.92 -3.13 12.42
C SER A 6 5.46 -2.77 13.82
N SER A 7 5.83 -1.58 14.28
CA SER A 7 5.41 -1.00 15.56
C SER A 7 4.35 0.08 15.40
N LEU A 8 4.00 0.44 14.16
CA LEU A 8 3.06 1.51 13.87
C LEU A 8 1.63 0.97 13.73
N PRO A 9 0.63 1.62 14.36
CA PRO A 9 -0.77 1.32 14.09
C PRO A 9 -1.12 1.56 12.62
N LEU A 10 -1.97 0.72 12.04
CA LEU A 10 -2.39 0.85 10.63
C LEU A 10 -2.95 2.24 10.29
N ALA A 11 -3.69 2.86 11.21
CA ALA A 11 -4.20 4.23 11.02
C ALA A 11 -3.07 5.24 10.81
N HIS A 12 -1.98 5.13 11.58
CA HIS A 12 -0.83 6.02 11.44
C HIS A 12 -0.10 5.80 10.11
N ILE A 13 -0.01 4.54 9.65
CA ILE A 13 0.53 4.22 8.33
C ILE A 13 -0.32 4.88 7.24
N ILE A 14 -1.65 4.76 7.33
CA ILE A 14 -2.58 5.40 6.38
C ILE A 14 -2.38 6.91 6.34
N ASP A 15 -2.34 7.57 7.50
CA ASP A 15 -2.20 9.01 7.59
C ASP A 15 -0.87 9.48 6.99
N GLN A 16 0.23 8.78 7.31
CA GLN A 16 1.55 9.09 6.77
C GLN A 16 1.60 8.90 5.25
N THR A 17 1.11 7.76 4.74
CA THR A 17 1.12 7.49 3.29
C THR A 17 0.24 8.48 2.52
N CYS A 18 -0.87 8.95 3.10
CA CYS A 18 -1.67 10.01 2.49
C CYS A 18 -0.90 11.34 2.40
N GLN A 19 -0.19 11.75 3.47
CA GLN A 19 0.63 12.96 3.47
C GLN A 19 1.77 12.88 2.43
N GLU A 20 2.42 11.72 2.32
CA GLU A 20 3.44 11.46 1.30
C GLU A 20 2.85 11.54 -0.12
N ALA A 21 1.68 10.93 -0.34
CA ALA A 21 0.97 10.98 -1.62
C ALA A 21 0.60 12.41 -2.05
N GLU A 22 0.17 13.27 -1.11
CA GLU A 22 -0.09 14.69 -1.39
C GLU A 22 1.19 15.42 -1.75
N THR A 23 2.27 15.20 -1.00
CA THR A 23 3.58 15.80 -1.26
C THR A 23 4.06 15.43 -2.67
N TYR A 24 3.92 14.16 -3.05
CA TYR A 24 4.31 13.67 -4.37
C TYR A 24 3.45 14.22 -5.50
N ARG A 25 2.13 14.31 -5.29
CA ARG A 25 1.22 14.98 -6.21
C ARG A 25 1.64 16.44 -6.42
N ASP A 26 1.92 17.16 -5.34
CA ASP A 26 2.24 18.59 -5.38
C ASP A 26 3.63 18.84 -6.00
N ALA A 27 4.53 17.86 -5.91
CA ALA A 27 5.80 17.83 -6.64
C ALA A 27 5.65 17.56 -8.15
N GLY A 28 4.44 17.26 -8.63
CA GLY A 28 4.15 17.04 -10.06
C GLY A 28 4.49 15.64 -10.56
N LEU A 29 4.51 14.62 -9.69
CA LEU A 29 4.72 13.23 -10.10
C LEU A 29 3.51 12.68 -10.86
N ASP A 30 3.77 11.86 -11.87
CA ASP A 30 2.75 11.31 -12.77
C ASP A 30 2.01 10.09 -12.21
N GLY A 31 2.44 9.54 -11.08
CA GLY A 31 1.85 8.35 -10.49
C GLY A 31 2.53 7.92 -9.20
N LEU A 32 1.87 7.00 -8.49
CA LEU A 32 2.28 6.49 -7.18
C LEU A 32 2.27 4.96 -7.21
N ILE A 33 3.16 4.32 -6.44
CA ILE A 33 3.12 2.88 -6.20
C ILE A 33 3.16 2.65 -4.69
N ILE A 34 2.20 1.86 -4.17
CA ILE A 34 2.18 1.45 -2.76
C ILE A 34 2.92 0.12 -2.64
N GLU A 35 3.91 0.09 -1.75
CA GLU A 35 4.77 -1.06 -1.54
C GLU A 35 5.02 -1.34 -0.05
N ASN A 36 4.98 -2.61 0.35
CA ASN A 36 5.37 -3.05 1.69
C ASN A 36 6.78 -3.69 1.73
N MET A 37 7.77 -3.07 1.07
CA MET A 37 9.11 -3.64 0.83
C MET A 37 9.89 -4.03 2.10
N HIS A 38 9.53 -3.44 3.25
CA HIS A 38 10.22 -3.63 4.52
C HIS A 38 9.53 -4.66 5.43
N ASP A 39 8.47 -5.31 4.96
CA ASP A 39 7.79 -6.36 5.70
C ASP A 39 8.68 -7.60 5.79
N LEU A 40 9.10 -7.91 7.01
CA LEU A 40 9.90 -9.08 7.35
C LEU A 40 9.06 -10.05 8.19
N PRO A 41 9.00 -11.36 7.86
CA PRO A 41 9.81 -12.06 6.85
C PRO A 41 9.29 -11.85 5.41
N TYR A 42 10.23 -11.76 4.48
CA TYR A 42 9.94 -11.67 3.05
C TYR A 42 9.41 -13.03 2.54
N THR A 43 8.10 -13.21 2.64
CA THR A 43 7.41 -14.47 2.33
C THR A 43 6.73 -14.41 0.96
N VAL A 44 6.70 -15.54 0.27
CA VAL A 44 5.97 -15.72 -1.00
C VAL A 44 4.47 -15.97 -0.79
N CYS A 45 4.07 -16.31 0.45
CA CYS A 45 2.68 -16.52 0.83
C CYS A 45 2.33 -15.60 2.01
N PRO A 46 2.09 -14.29 1.76
CA PRO A 46 1.60 -13.40 2.80
C PRO A 46 0.24 -13.86 3.34
N GLY A 47 0.02 -13.65 4.63
CA GLY A 47 -1.29 -13.86 5.23
C GLY A 47 -2.33 -12.84 4.74
N PRO A 48 -3.62 -13.12 4.94
CA PRO A 48 -4.72 -12.25 4.50
C PRO A 48 -4.64 -10.84 5.12
N GLU A 49 -4.01 -10.71 6.29
CA GLU A 49 -3.78 -9.43 6.95
C GLU A 49 -2.98 -8.43 6.09
N ILE A 50 -2.02 -8.91 5.29
CA ILE A 50 -1.22 -8.06 4.40
C ILE A 50 -2.08 -7.52 3.26
N THR A 51 -2.91 -8.38 2.66
CA THR A 51 -3.83 -7.95 1.59
C THR A 51 -4.82 -6.94 2.14
N ALA A 52 -5.41 -7.19 3.30
CA ALA A 52 -6.37 -6.27 3.93
C ALA A 52 -5.74 -4.91 4.29
N ALA A 53 -4.54 -4.91 4.88
CA ALA A 53 -3.83 -3.69 5.23
C ALA A 53 -3.46 -2.87 3.98
N MET A 54 -2.89 -3.53 2.96
CA MET A 54 -2.55 -2.88 1.69
C MET A 54 -3.79 -2.33 0.99
N THR A 55 -4.92 -3.04 1.00
CA THR A 55 -6.21 -2.51 0.51
C THR A 55 -6.65 -1.26 1.25
N ALA A 56 -6.57 -1.24 2.58
CA ALA A 56 -6.96 -0.07 3.36
C ALA A 56 -6.10 1.16 3.04
N VAL A 57 -4.79 0.97 2.93
CA VAL A 57 -3.83 2.03 2.58
C VAL A 57 -4.06 2.52 1.15
N SER A 58 -4.10 1.61 0.16
CA SER A 58 -4.31 1.98 -1.24
C SER A 58 -5.64 2.69 -1.47
N ALA A 59 -6.72 2.24 -0.83
CA ALA A 59 -8.02 2.91 -0.92
C ALA A 59 -8.01 4.31 -0.30
N ALA A 60 -7.25 4.52 0.78
CA ALA A 60 -7.09 5.85 1.37
C ALA A 60 -6.31 6.78 0.43
N VAL A 61 -5.18 6.33 -0.11
CA VAL A 61 -4.37 7.10 -1.07
C VAL A 61 -5.16 7.42 -2.34
N ARG A 62 -5.96 6.49 -2.88
CA ARG A 62 -6.86 6.75 -4.01
C ARG A 62 -7.84 7.88 -3.70
N ARG A 63 -8.42 7.93 -2.48
CA ARG A 63 -9.33 9.03 -2.10
C ARG A 63 -8.60 10.37 -2.02
N THR A 64 -7.37 10.39 -1.54
CA THR A 64 -6.53 11.59 -1.40
C THR A 64 -6.05 12.12 -2.77
N CYS A 65 -5.64 11.22 -3.66
CA CYS A 65 -5.12 11.53 -4.99
C CYS A 65 -5.92 10.81 -6.09
N PRO A 66 -7.20 11.17 -6.33
CA PRO A 66 -8.10 10.40 -7.20
C PRO A 66 -7.67 10.37 -8.66
N ARG A 67 -6.91 11.37 -9.11
CA ARG A 67 -6.50 11.52 -10.52
C ARG A 67 -5.14 10.92 -10.83
N LEU A 68 -4.32 10.61 -9.82
CA LEU A 68 -3.01 10.01 -10.05
C LEU A 68 -3.17 8.50 -10.26
N PRO A 69 -2.55 7.92 -11.30
CA PRO A 69 -2.34 6.48 -11.39
C PRO A 69 -1.74 5.92 -10.09
N LEU A 70 -2.33 4.84 -9.58
CA LEU A 70 -1.90 4.17 -8.36
C LEU A 70 -1.59 2.71 -8.68
N GLY A 71 -0.32 2.34 -8.59
CA GLY A 71 0.15 0.97 -8.63
C GLY A 71 0.21 0.36 -7.23
N VAL A 72 0.22 -0.97 -7.16
CA VAL A 72 0.35 -1.71 -5.91
C VAL A 72 1.34 -2.84 -6.13
N GLN A 73 2.29 -2.98 -5.21
CA GLN A 73 3.25 -4.06 -5.15
C GLN A 73 3.22 -4.68 -3.75
N VAL A 74 3.06 -6.00 -3.67
CA VAL A 74 2.97 -6.73 -2.40
C VAL A 74 4.07 -7.79 -2.35
N LEU A 75 5.04 -7.64 -1.44
CA LEU A 75 6.14 -8.59 -1.14
C LEU A 75 6.79 -9.26 -2.38
N CYS A 76 7.41 -10.44 -2.18
CA CYS A 76 7.93 -11.28 -3.25
C CYS A 76 6.79 -12.03 -3.94
N ALA A 77 6.52 -11.69 -5.19
CA ALA A 77 5.64 -12.44 -6.09
C ALA A 77 4.18 -12.62 -5.61
N ALA A 78 3.68 -11.79 -4.68
CA ALA A 78 2.28 -11.79 -4.27
C ALA A 78 1.39 -11.04 -5.28
N ASN A 79 1.51 -11.43 -6.55
CA ASN A 79 0.88 -10.75 -7.69
C ASN A 79 -0.65 -10.83 -7.63
N GLN A 80 -1.21 -11.93 -7.13
CA GLN A 80 -2.65 -12.07 -6.98
C GLN A 80 -3.20 -11.12 -5.91
N GLN A 81 -2.48 -10.96 -4.81
CA GLN A 81 -2.80 -10.01 -3.74
C GLN A 81 -2.69 -8.58 -4.26
N ALA A 82 -1.61 -8.24 -4.97
CA ALA A 82 -1.44 -6.92 -5.58
C ALA A 82 -2.59 -6.58 -6.55
N ALA A 83 -2.97 -7.53 -7.42
CA ALA A 83 -4.11 -7.35 -8.33
C ALA A 83 -5.45 -7.20 -7.58
N ALA A 84 -5.68 -7.99 -6.52
CA ALA A 84 -6.88 -7.89 -5.69
C ALA A 84 -6.95 -6.54 -4.96
N VAL A 85 -5.82 -6.06 -4.42
CA VAL A 85 -5.72 -4.75 -3.77
C VAL A 85 -6.00 -3.63 -4.77
N ALA A 86 -5.38 -3.66 -5.95
CA ALA A 86 -5.59 -2.66 -6.99
C ALA A 86 -7.06 -2.62 -7.45
N LEU A 87 -7.68 -3.78 -7.67
CA LEU A 87 -9.10 -3.87 -8.03
C LEU A 87 -10.00 -3.29 -6.93
N ALA A 88 -9.70 -3.55 -5.66
CA ALA A 88 -10.50 -3.08 -4.54
C ALA A 88 -10.31 -1.57 -4.24
N ALA A 89 -9.12 -1.04 -4.50
CA ALA A 89 -8.79 0.37 -4.26
C ALA A 89 -9.36 1.30 -5.35
N GLY A 90 -9.51 0.80 -6.58
CA GLY A 90 -10.01 1.55 -7.74
C GLY A 90 -9.00 2.54 -8.30
#